data_AF-A0A2U3PDR8-F1
#
_entry.id   AF-A0A2U3PDR8-F1
#
_cell.length_a   1.000
_cell.length_b   1.000
_cell.length_c   1.000
_cell.angle_alpha   90.00
_cell.angle_beta   90.00
_cell.angle_gamma   90.00
#
_symmetry.space_group_name_H-M   'P 1'
#
loop_
_entity.id
_entity.type
_entity.pdbx_description
1 polymer ?
#
loop_
_entity_poly.entity_id
_entity_poly.type
_entity_poly.pdbx_seq_one_letter_code
_entity_poly.pdbx_strand_id
1 'polypeptide(L)'
;MRPYIVDNVMCHDSPREGGLWLRTICEPCNGLASRYDDAYGELANRVSLIDRLNRRGFAQPSHPYGVPSVHVAPGRVARSVLHGMVALAPSMNLMHEEFLTGLLKDDTQIRLPPGLQLRVARAVKPLCRIASAYSMLQVLGQRQVYDVFAEIYFAPFIWVLCSKPPDTLGHSLIELERWGDATDWIRYSSTATRSDLRDVLDRLPTTVHPIQRNRQQWIELSSPDQTYLLEGLIHE
;
A
#
# COMPACT_ATOMS: atom_id res chain seq x y z
N MET A 1 9.15 -10.53 24.20
CA MET A 1 10.15 -11.49 23.67
C MET A 1 11.07 -10.74 22.70
N ARG A 2 12.23 -11.29 22.32
CA ARG A 2 13.22 -10.54 21.54
C ARG A 2 12.96 -10.71 20.04
N PRO A 3 13.01 -9.65 19.22
CA PRO A 3 12.99 -9.78 17.77
C PRO A 3 14.13 -10.70 17.33
N TYR A 4 13.87 -11.51 16.30
CA TYR A 4 14.85 -12.42 15.71
C TYR A 4 15.00 -12.13 14.22
N ILE A 5 16.07 -12.64 13.60
CA ILE A 5 16.38 -12.35 12.22
C ILE A 5 16.22 -13.62 11.39
N VAL A 6 15.41 -13.58 10.33
CA VAL A 6 15.29 -14.62 9.30
C VAL A 6 15.52 -13.97 7.94
N ASP A 7 16.43 -14.52 7.12
CA ASP A 7 16.80 -13.98 5.81
C ASP A 7 17.17 -12.49 5.83
N ASN A 8 17.89 -12.09 6.88
CA ASN A 8 18.24 -10.72 7.23
C ASN A 8 17.07 -9.80 7.64
N VAL A 9 15.81 -10.24 7.58
CA VAL A 9 14.60 -9.48 7.98
C VAL A 9 14.36 -9.64 9.48
N MET A 10 13.99 -8.56 10.16
CA MET A 10 13.60 -8.60 11.57
C MET A 10 12.17 -9.14 11.67
N CYS A 11 12.03 -10.34 12.26
CA CYS A 11 10.76 -11.01 12.46
C CYS A 11 10.29 -10.84 13.91
N HIS A 12 8.97 -10.82 14.09
CA HIS A 12 8.30 -10.79 15.38
C HIS A 12 7.48 -12.09 15.55
N ASP A 13 7.59 -12.75 16.70
CA ASP A 13 6.97 -14.06 16.98
C ASP A 13 5.43 -14.04 17.03
N SER A 14 4.78 -12.88 16.88
CA SER A 14 3.33 -12.77 16.93
C SER A 14 2.76 -11.70 15.98
N PRO A 15 1.64 -11.99 15.29
CA PRO A 15 0.79 -11.00 14.62
C PRO A 15 0.32 -9.85 15.52
N ARG A 16 0.51 -9.96 16.84
CA ARG A 16 0.17 -8.94 17.83
C ARG A 16 1.16 -7.77 17.89
N GLU A 17 2.36 -7.90 17.33
CA GLU A 17 3.42 -6.87 17.44
C GLU A 17 3.71 -6.11 16.14
N GLY A 18 2.89 -6.27 15.11
CA GLY A 18 2.95 -5.47 13.88
C GLY A 18 1.98 -6.00 12.85
N GLY A 19 1.16 -5.12 12.27
CA GLY A 19 0.12 -5.50 11.30
C GLY A 19 -1.28 -5.05 11.67
N LEU A 20 -2.18 -5.01 10.68
CA LEU A 20 -3.60 -4.74 10.91
C LEU A 20 -4.28 -6.00 11.46
N TRP A 21 -4.58 -6.01 12.76
CA TRP A 21 -5.37 -7.10 13.37
C TRP A 21 -6.85 -6.72 13.45
N LEU A 22 -7.69 -7.42 12.68
CA LEU A 22 -9.13 -7.18 12.66
C LEU A 22 -9.85 -8.20 13.56
N ARG A 23 -10.46 -7.70 14.64
CA ARG A 23 -11.25 -8.52 15.58
C ARG A 23 -12.45 -9.23 14.93
N THR A 24 -12.89 -8.72 13.79
CA THR A 24 -14.02 -9.26 13.02
C THR A 24 -13.63 -10.44 12.14
N ILE A 25 -12.34 -10.78 12.05
CA ILE A 25 -11.81 -11.87 11.24
C ILE A 25 -11.29 -13.00 12.15
N CYS A 26 -11.44 -14.26 11.73
CA CYS A 26 -10.93 -15.39 12.51
C CYS A 26 -9.40 -15.39 12.60
N GLU A 27 -8.86 -16.09 13.60
CA GLU A 27 -7.41 -16.16 13.84
C GLU A 27 -6.61 -16.69 12.63
N PRO A 28 -7.03 -17.76 11.91
CA PRO A 28 -6.33 -18.20 10.71
C PRO A 28 -6.28 -17.15 9.60
N CYS A 29 -7.36 -16.41 9.39
CA CYS A 29 -7.42 -15.37 8.37
C CYS A 29 -6.58 -14.14 8.75
N ASN A 30 -6.56 -13.75 10.04
CA ASN A 30 -5.60 -12.76 10.52
C ASN A 30 -4.15 -13.25 10.38
N GLY A 31 -3.88 -14.52 10.66
CA GLY A 31 -2.56 -15.13 10.48
C GLY A 31 -2.08 -15.16 9.03
N LEU A 32 -2.99 -15.39 8.07
CA LEU A 32 -2.69 -15.29 6.64
C LEU A 32 -2.38 -13.86 6.23
N ALA A 33 -3.21 -12.90 6.64
CA ALA A 33 -3.03 -11.49 6.30
C ALA A 33 -1.73 -10.91 6.90
N SER A 34 -1.37 -11.33 8.10
CA SER A 34 -0.20 -10.82 8.84
C SER A 34 1.12 -11.52 8.56
N ARG A 35 1.12 -12.57 7.73
CA ARG A 35 2.30 -13.41 7.45
C ARG A 35 3.55 -12.61 7.05
N TYR A 36 3.36 -11.47 6.39
CA TYR A 36 4.43 -10.64 5.85
C TYR A 36 4.47 -9.22 6.41
N ASP A 37 3.73 -8.95 7.48
CA ASP A 37 3.63 -7.61 8.06
C ASP A 37 4.93 -7.14 8.71
N ASP A 38 5.82 -8.07 9.06
CA ASP A 38 7.17 -7.76 9.51
C ASP A 38 8.00 -7.04 8.43
N ALA A 39 7.94 -7.51 7.18
CA ALA A 39 8.63 -6.89 6.05
C ALA A 39 8.04 -5.51 5.72
N TYR A 40 6.72 -5.36 5.79
CA TYR A 40 6.06 -4.06 5.63
C TYR A 40 6.45 -3.10 6.76
N GLY A 41 6.36 -3.55 8.01
CA GLY A 41 6.69 -2.77 9.20
C GLY A 41 8.14 -2.32 9.20
N GLU A 42 9.06 -3.18 8.76
CA GLU A 42 10.45 -2.81 8.57
C GLU A 42 10.64 -1.68 7.55
N LEU A 43 10.02 -1.80 6.36
CA LEU A 43 10.08 -0.76 5.33
C LEU A 43 9.54 0.56 5.89
N ALA A 44 8.37 0.52 6.51
CA ALA A 44 7.72 1.68 7.12
C ALA A 44 8.59 2.34 8.19
N ASN A 45 9.21 1.55 9.07
CA ASN A 45 10.09 2.04 10.12
C ASN A 45 11.35 2.70 9.57
N ARG A 46 11.99 2.11 8.55
CA ARG A 46 13.19 2.65 7.92
C ARG A 46 12.91 3.98 7.21
N VAL A 47 11.83 4.05 6.44
CA VAL A 47 11.43 5.29 5.77
C VAL A 47 11.01 6.36 6.79
N SER A 48 10.23 6.00 7.81
CA SER A 48 9.84 6.94 8.87
C SER A 48 11.03 7.49 9.64
N LEU A 49 12.08 6.68 9.87
CA LEU A 49 13.32 7.13 10.49
C LEU A 49 14.02 8.18 9.63
N ILE A 50 14.15 7.93 8.33
CA ILE A 50 14.72 8.90 7.38
C ILE A 50 13.91 10.20 7.39
N ASP A 51 12.59 10.11 7.45
CA ASP A 51 11.70 11.28 7.48
C ASP A 51 11.85 12.10 8.76
N ARG A 52 12.05 11.44 9.90
CA ARG A 52 12.36 12.11 11.17
C ARG A 52 13.73 12.77 11.13
N LEU A 53 14.74 12.14 10.52
CA LEU A 53 16.08 12.70 10.39
C LEU A 53 16.07 13.93 9.47
N ASN A 54 15.41 13.85 8.31
CA ASN A 54 15.26 14.96 7.38
C ASN A 54 14.54 16.15 8.04
N ARG A 55 13.48 15.91 8.82
CA ARG A 55 12.77 16.95 9.60
C ARG A 55 13.65 17.63 10.64
N ARG A 56 14.71 16.96 11.12
CA ARG A 56 15.70 17.49 12.07
C ARG A 56 16.89 18.18 11.39
N GLY A 57 16.84 18.39 10.07
CA GLY A 57 17.89 19.07 9.32
C GLY A 57 19.07 18.19 8.91
N PHE A 58 19.00 16.88 9.12
CA PHE A 58 20.00 15.95 8.58
C PHE A 58 19.70 15.71 7.09
N ALA A 59 20.45 16.35 6.20
CA ALA A 59 20.34 16.12 4.76
C ALA A 59 20.92 14.74 4.41
N GLN A 60 20.08 13.82 3.96
CA GLN A 60 20.54 12.56 3.37
C GLN A 60 20.71 12.71 1.84
N PRO A 61 21.62 11.93 1.21
CA PRO A 61 21.70 11.84 -0.23
C PRO A 61 20.34 11.42 -0.80
N SER A 62 19.63 12.36 -1.43
CA SER A 62 18.33 12.08 -2.03
C SER A 62 18.51 11.47 -3.41
N HIS A 63 17.91 10.30 -3.65
CA HIS A 63 17.73 9.83 -5.02
C HIS A 63 16.84 10.84 -5.79
N PRO A 64 17.08 11.05 -7.10
CA PRO A 64 16.12 11.74 -7.95
C PRO A 64 14.73 11.15 -7.71
N TYR A 65 13.71 12.00 -7.52
CA TYR A 65 12.32 11.59 -7.29
C TYR A 65 11.98 11.02 -5.89
N GLY A 66 12.84 11.22 -4.89
CA GLY A 66 12.46 11.11 -3.48
C GLY A 66 12.50 9.69 -2.88
N VAL A 67 13.08 8.73 -3.59
CA VAL A 67 13.23 7.34 -3.12
C VAL A 67 14.41 7.23 -2.15
N PRO A 68 14.21 6.84 -0.88
CA PRO A 68 15.30 6.69 0.08
C PRO A 68 16.10 5.41 -0.16
N SER A 69 17.40 5.41 0.18
CA SER A 69 18.21 4.19 0.21
C SER A 69 17.87 3.38 1.46
N VAL A 70 16.94 2.45 1.31
CA VAL A 70 16.54 1.50 2.36
C VAL A 70 16.48 0.11 1.78
N HIS A 71 16.86 -0.87 2.57
CA HIS A 71 16.69 -2.26 2.19
C HIS A 71 15.23 -2.67 2.33
N VAL A 72 14.70 -3.33 1.31
CA VAL A 72 13.30 -3.80 1.23
C VAL A 72 13.25 -5.23 0.71
N ALA A 73 12.30 -6.02 1.21
CA ALA A 73 11.96 -7.34 0.66
C ALA A 73 10.68 -7.18 -0.19
N PRO A 74 10.78 -6.77 -1.47
CA PRO A 74 9.63 -6.31 -2.25
C PRO A 74 8.51 -7.36 -2.37
N GLY A 75 8.88 -8.64 -2.56
CA GLY A 75 7.93 -9.75 -2.65
C GLY A 75 7.12 -9.97 -1.38
N ARG A 76 7.74 -9.78 -0.21
CA ARG A 76 7.04 -9.91 1.09
C ARG A 76 6.18 -8.69 1.37
N VAL A 77 6.69 -7.48 1.09
CA VAL A 77 5.91 -6.24 1.26
C VAL A 77 4.67 -6.25 0.36
N ALA A 78 4.81 -6.61 -0.92
CA ALA A 78 3.68 -6.70 -1.83
C ALA A 78 2.64 -7.71 -1.36
N ARG A 79 3.06 -8.88 -0.85
CA ARG A 79 2.13 -9.89 -0.30
C ARG A 79 1.38 -9.37 0.93
N SER A 80 2.06 -8.71 1.88
CA SER A 80 1.41 -8.07 3.05
C SER A 80 0.32 -7.09 2.61
N VAL A 81 0.67 -6.14 1.72
CA VAL A 81 -0.26 -5.14 1.21
C VAL A 81 -1.41 -5.79 0.43
N LEU A 82 -1.12 -6.72 -0.47
CA LEU A 82 -2.13 -7.37 -1.30
C LEU A 82 -3.07 -8.25 -0.48
N HIS A 83 -2.58 -8.99 0.52
CA HIS A 83 -3.46 -9.74 1.42
C HIS A 83 -4.47 -8.83 2.12
N GLY A 84 -4.03 -7.66 2.60
CA GLY A 84 -4.93 -6.65 3.16
C GLY A 84 -5.95 -6.14 2.14
N MET A 85 -5.50 -5.77 0.94
CA MET A 85 -6.36 -5.22 -0.12
C MET A 85 -7.41 -6.21 -0.63
N VAL A 86 -7.02 -7.48 -0.88
CA VAL A 86 -7.97 -8.48 -1.38
C VAL A 86 -9.01 -8.88 -0.33
N ALA A 87 -8.64 -8.83 0.95
CA ALA A 87 -9.59 -9.05 2.04
C ALA A 87 -10.70 -7.98 2.08
N LEU A 88 -10.43 -6.79 1.55
CA LEU A 88 -11.37 -5.67 1.50
C LEU A 88 -12.20 -5.67 0.22
N ALA A 89 -11.74 -6.32 -0.85
CA ALA A 89 -12.38 -6.29 -2.16
C ALA A 89 -12.99 -7.66 -2.54
N PRO A 90 -14.13 -8.09 -1.95
CA PRO A 90 -14.76 -9.37 -2.28
C PRO A 90 -15.05 -9.58 -3.77
N SER A 91 -15.29 -8.50 -4.52
CA SER A 91 -15.50 -8.56 -5.97
C SER A 91 -14.30 -9.12 -6.72
N MET A 92 -13.08 -9.01 -6.18
CA MET A 92 -11.89 -9.65 -6.76
C MET A 92 -11.98 -11.17 -6.75
N ASN A 93 -12.68 -11.77 -5.77
CA ASN A 93 -12.89 -13.22 -5.70
C ASN A 93 -13.61 -13.77 -6.93
N LEU A 94 -14.49 -12.96 -7.53
CA LEU A 94 -15.28 -13.36 -8.68
C LEU A 94 -14.52 -13.15 -10.00
N MET A 95 -13.60 -12.19 -10.06
CA MET A 95 -12.95 -11.78 -11.30
C MET A 95 -11.55 -12.37 -11.50
N HIS A 96 -10.85 -12.70 -10.40
CA HIS A 96 -9.42 -13.05 -10.43
C HIS A 96 -9.09 -14.23 -9.50
N GLU A 97 -9.86 -15.32 -9.62
CA GLU A 97 -9.73 -16.50 -8.75
C GLU A 97 -8.32 -17.12 -8.76
N GLU A 98 -7.67 -17.19 -9.92
CA GLU A 98 -6.31 -17.75 -10.06
C GLU A 98 -5.28 -16.93 -9.26
N PHE A 99 -5.33 -15.61 -9.38
CA PHE A 99 -4.45 -14.70 -8.63
C PHE A 99 -4.62 -14.88 -7.12
N LEU A 100 -5.86 -14.94 -6.66
CA LEU A 100 -6.17 -15.10 -5.24
C LEU A 100 -5.76 -16.47 -4.72
N THR A 101 -6.00 -17.52 -5.49
CA THR A 101 -5.54 -18.87 -5.16
C THR A 101 -4.02 -18.91 -5.05
N GLY A 102 -3.31 -18.28 -5.99
CA GLY A 102 -1.85 -18.14 -5.93
C GLY A 102 -1.40 -17.39 -4.69
N LEU A 103 -2.01 -16.25 -4.40
CA LEU A 103 -1.71 -15.43 -3.21
C LEU A 103 -1.94 -16.19 -1.90
N LEU A 104 -3.05 -16.92 -1.78
CA LEU A 104 -3.37 -17.72 -0.58
C LEU A 104 -2.44 -18.93 -0.40
N LYS A 105 -2.01 -19.56 -1.50
CA LYS A 105 -1.08 -20.69 -1.48
C LYS A 105 0.39 -20.26 -1.36
N ASP A 106 0.66 -18.96 -1.35
CA ASP A 106 1.99 -18.38 -1.40
C ASP A 106 2.82 -18.91 -2.59
N ASP A 107 2.21 -18.93 -3.76
CA ASP A 107 2.91 -19.36 -4.96
C ASP A 107 4.09 -18.43 -5.28
N THR A 108 5.15 -19.01 -5.82
CA THR A 108 6.39 -18.32 -6.15
C THR A 108 6.29 -17.52 -7.45
N GLN A 109 5.28 -17.79 -8.27
CA GLN A 109 5.11 -17.19 -9.61
C GLN A 109 3.79 -16.41 -9.77
N ILE A 110 3.35 -15.71 -8.71
CA ILE A 110 2.13 -14.90 -8.76
C ILE A 110 2.39 -13.63 -9.58
N ARG A 111 1.41 -13.25 -10.40
CA ARG A 111 1.38 -11.97 -11.11
C ARG A 111 0.07 -11.26 -10.82
N LEU A 112 0.14 -9.94 -10.71
CA LEU A 112 -1.07 -9.14 -10.63
C LEU A 112 -1.88 -9.31 -11.94
N PRO A 113 -3.22 -9.44 -11.87
CA PRO A 113 -4.06 -9.55 -13.06
C PRO A 113 -3.80 -8.44 -14.09
N PRO A 114 -3.88 -8.74 -15.40
CA PRO A 114 -3.69 -7.72 -16.43
C PRO A 114 -4.62 -6.52 -16.24
N GLY A 115 -4.06 -5.31 -16.33
CA GLY A 115 -4.81 -4.05 -16.17
C GLY A 115 -4.89 -3.53 -14.74
N LEU A 116 -4.56 -4.35 -13.73
CA LEU A 116 -4.37 -3.89 -12.37
C LEU A 116 -2.94 -3.36 -12.15
N GLN A 117 -2.81 -2.42 -11.24
CA GLN A 117 -1.57 -1.78 -10.86
C GLN A 117 -1.51 -1.62 -9.35
N LEU A 118 -0.34 -1.89 -8.77
CA LEU A 118 -0.07 -1.60 -7.36
C LEU A 118 0.78 -0.33 -7.29
N ARG A 119 0.22 0.74 -6.70
CA ARG A 119 0.85 2.06 -6.65
C ARG A 119 1.10 2.48 -5.21
N VAL A 120 2.20 3.20 -5.00
CA VAL A 120 2.61 3.67 -3.66
C VAL A 120 3.11 5.11 -3.70
N ALA A 121 2.76 5.87 -2.66
CA ALA A 121 3.34 7.17 -2.39
C ALA A 121 3.58 7.36 -0.88
N ARG A 122 4.37 8.36 -0.52
CA ARG A 122 4.60 8.75 0.88
C ARG A 122 3.51 9.66 1.35
N ALA A 123 2.88 9.32 2.47
CA ALA A 123 1.81 10.09 3.05
C ALA A 123 2.30 11.00 4.19
N VAL A 124 1.84 12.25 4.20
CA VAL A 124 2.34 13.29 5.14
C VAL A 124 1.47 13.46 6.37
N LYS A 125 0.18 13.16 6.28
CA LYS A 125 -0.81 13.48 7.32
C LYS A 125 -1.17 12.23 8.13
N PRO A 126 -1.53 12.36 9.42
CA PRO A 126 -1.76 11.24 10.33
C PRO A 126 -3.17 10.62 10.19
N LEU A 127 -3.73 10.59 8.97
CA LEU A 127 -4.97 9.86 8.71
C LEU A 127 -4.63 8.40 8.50
N CYS A 128 -5.44 7.52 9.08
CA CYS A 128 -5.55 6.17 8.58
C CYS A 128 -6.84 5.99 7.81
N ARG A 129 -6.73 5.31 6.67
CA ARG A 129 -7.88 4.89 5.88
C ARG A 129 -7.61 3.52 5.28
N ILE A 130 -8.55 2.62 5.47
CA ILE A 130 -8.62 1.34 4.79
C ILE A 130 -9.93 1.32 4.07
N ALA A 131 -9.89 1.13 2.76
CA ALA A 131 -11.09 1.15 1.95
C ALA A 131 -11.05 0.06 0.89
N SER A 132 -12.23 -0.50 0.58
CA SER A 132 -12.43 -1.31 -0.64
C SER A 132 -12.69 -0.40 -1.84
N ALA A 133 -13.37 -0.87 -2.88
CA ALA A 133 -13.51 -0.13 -4.12
C ALA A 133 -14.31 1.17 -3.93
N TYR A 134 -13.73 2.30 -4.30
CA TYR A 134 -14.41 3.60 -4.39
C TYR A 134 -13.70 4.49 -5.41
N SER A 135 -14.41 5.52 -5.86
CA SER A 135 -13.83 6.54 -6.73
C SER A 135 -14.04 7.91 -6.10
N MET A 136 -13.09 8.83 -6.28
CA MET A 136 -13.27 10.24 -5.98
C MET A 136 -13.07 11.06 -7.25
N LEU A 137 -13.97 12.00 -7.49
CA LEU A 137 -13.93 12.90 -8.64
C LEU A 137 -13.74 14.33 -8.16
N GLN A 138 -12.68 14.99 -8.60
CA GLN A 138 -12.53 16.42 -8.39
C GLN A 138 -13.39 17.16 -9.42
N VAL A 139 -14.40 17.88 -8.94
CA VAL A 139 -15.38 18.56 -9.80
C VAL A 139 -15.19 20.07 -9.86
N LEU A 140 -14.32 20.63 -9.02
CA LEU A 140 -13.99 22.06 -9.01
C LEU A 140 -12.51 22.27 -9.37
N GLY A 141 -12.26 23.20 -10.31
CA GLY A 141 -10.90 23.53 -10.76
C GLY A 141 -10.41 22.60 -11.86
N GLN A 142 -9.70 21.54 -11.50
CA GLN A 142 -9.21 20.54 -12.44
C GLN A 142 -10.02 19.25 -12.33
N ARG A 143 -10.35 18.66 -13.48
CA ARG A 143 -11.05 17.38 -13.52
C ARG A 143 -10.05 16.25 -13.31
N GLN A 144 -10.02 15.75 -12.08
CA GLN A 144 -9.14 14.65 -11.66
C GLN A 144 -9.97 13.50 -11.12
N VAL A 145 -9.42 12.29 -11.22
CA VAL A 145 -10.02 11.07 -10.70
C VAL A 145 -9.03 10.33 -9.79
N TYR A 146 -9.55 9.83 -8.68
CA TYR A 146 -8.88 8.90 -7.78
C TYR A 146 -9.73 7.63 -7.72
N ASP A 147 -9.40 6.65 -8.54
CA ASP A 147 -10.19 5.42 -8.72
C ASP A 147 -9.39 4.22 -8.23
N VAL A 148 -9.92 3.53 -7.22
CA VAL A 148 -9.21 2.45 -6.54
C VAL A 148 -10.12 1.26 -6.30
N PHE A 149 -9.57 0.05 -6.43
CA PHE A 149 -10.19 -1.21 -6.02
C PHE A 149 -10.01 -1.46 -4.53
N ALA A 150 -8.88 -1.02 -3.97
CA ALA A 150 -8.60 -1.06 -2.56
C ALA A 150 -7.52 -0.03 -2.21
N GLU A 151 -7.59 0.48 -0.99
CA GLU A 151 -6.63 1.42 -0.43
C GLU A 151 -6.20 0.97 0.97
N ILE A 152 -4.91 1.07 1.22
CA ILE A 152 -4.32 1.03 2.56
C ILE A 152 -3.51 2.30 2.74
N TYR A 153 -4.07 3.24 3.49
CA TYR A 153 -3.43 4.48 3.88
C TYR A 153 -3.14 4.46 5.37
N PHE A 154 -1.86 4.30 5.72
CA PHE A 154 -1.31 4.55 7.05
C PHE A 154 0.07 5.15 6.88
N ALA A 155 0.33 6.28 7.54
CA ALA A 155 1.67 6.87 7.54
C ALA A 155 2.75 5.80 7.88
N PRO A 156 3.84 5.73 7.11
CA PRO A 156 4.32 6.73 6.16
C PRO A 156 3.84 6.56 4.71
N PHE A 157 2.95 5.60 4.42
CA PHE A 157 2.60 5.26 3.04
C PHE A 157 1.11 5.34 2.75
N ILE A 158 0.82 5.53 1.47
CA ILE A 158 -0.47 5.25 0.89
C ILE A 158 -0.24 4.24 -0.23
N TRP A 159 -0.95 3.13 -0.15
CA TRP A 159 -0.95 2.05 -1.11
C TRP A 159 -2.32 1.95 -1.75
N VAL A 160 -2.35 1.82 -3.07
CA VAL A 160 -3.58 1.63 -3.80
C VAL A 160 -3.43 0.51 -4.83
N LEU A 161 -4.45 -0.32 -4.90
CA LEU A 161 -4.69 -1.21 -6.02
C LEU A 161 -5.67 -0.52 -6.95
N CYS A 162 -5.25 -0.21 -8.17
CA CYS A 162 -6.04 0.55 -9.13
C CYS A 162 -5.92 -0.05 -10.53
N SER A 163 -6.73 0.45 -11.46
CA SER A 163 -6.51 0.30 -12.90
C SER A 163 -6.29 1.66 -13.52
N LYS A 164 -5.92 1.68 -14.81
CA LYS A 164 -5.93 2.93 -15.56
C LYS A 164 -7.40 3.38 -15.73
N PRO A 165 -7.81 4.54 -15.18
CA PRO A 165 -9.18 5.00 -15.32
C PRO A 165 -9.46 5.36 -16.80
N PRO A 166 -10.72 5.26 -17.25
CA PRO A 166 -11.09 5.71 -18.59
C PRO A 166 -10.85 7.23 -18.73
N ASP A 167 -10.32 7.64 -19.89
CA ASP A 167 -9.95 9.04 -20.16
C ASP A 167 -11.15 10.01 -20.06
N THR A 168 -12.38 9.50 -20.07
CA THR A 168 -13.62 10.27 -19.96
C THR A 168 -13.89 10.84 -18.57
N LEU A 169 -13.27 10.29 -17.51
CA LEU A 169 -13.51 10.70 -16.12
C LEU A 169 -12.60 11.85 -15.65
N GLY A 170 -11.53 12.14 -16.39
CA GLY A 170 -10.51 13.12 -16.03
C GLY A 170 -9.13 12.49 -15.93
N HIS A 171 -8.14 13.28 -15.48
CA HIS A 171 -6.79 12.77 -15.31
C HIS A 171 -6.67 11.98 -13.99
N SER A 172 -6.04 10.80 -14.05
CA SER A 172 -5.70 10.04 -12.84
C SER A 172 -4.77 10.84 -11.94
N LEU A 173 -5.18 11.10 -10.70
CA LEU A 173 -4.35 11.77 -9.71
C LEU A 173 -3.06 11.00 -9.45
N ILE A 174 -3.14 9.68 -9.37
CA ILE A 174 -2.02 8.76 -9.13
C ILE A 174 -0.95 8.92 -10.23
N GLU A 175 -1.37 9.00 -11.50
CA GLU A 175 -0.47 9.18 -12.64
C GLU A 175 0.07 10.61 -12.72
N LEU A 176 -0.77 11.63 -12.48
CA LEU A 176 -0.36 13.04 -12.45
C LEU A 176 0.74 13.27 -11.40
N GLU A 177 0.62 12.63 -10.24
CA GLU A 177 1.60 12.71 -9.15
C GLU A 177 2.75 11.72 -9.29
N ARG A 178 2.69 10.84 -10.29
CA ARG A 178 3.73 9.89 -10.63
C ARG A 178 4.07 8.99 -9.43
N TRP A 179 3.04 8.44 -8.81
CA TRP A 179 3.18 7.49 -7.72
C TRP A 179 4.07 6.31 -8.15
N GLY A 180 4.79 5.75 -7.20
CA GLY A 180 5.70 4.63 -7.44
C GLY A 180 4.96 3.42 -7.97
N ASP A 181 5.57 2.72 -8.92
CA ASP A 181 5.06 1.46 -9.47
C ASP A 181 5.63 0.27 -8.70
N ALA A 182 4.76 -0.41 -7.94
CA ALA A 182 5.09 -1.64 -7.23
C ALA A 182 4.39 -2.86 -7.84
N THR A 183 3.84 -2.75 -9.05
CA THR A 183 3.04 -3.80 -9.70
C THR A 183 3.80 -5.12 -9.81
N ASP A 184 5.09 -5.06 -10.16
CA ASP A 184 5.92 -6.25 -10.32
C ASP A 184 6.56 -6.74 -9.01
N TRP A 185 6.37 -6.05 -7.88
CA TRP A 185 6.95 -6.48 -6.61
C TRP A 185 6.47 -7.87 -6.18
N ILE A 186 5.23 -8.24 -6.51
CA ILE A 186 4.68 -9.57 -6.19
C ILE A 186 5.43 -10.73 -6.86
N ARG A 187 6.14 -10.45 -7.98
CA ARG A 187 6.94 -11.44 -8.71
C ARG A 187 8.23 -11.81 -8.00
N TYR A 188 8.68 -10.98 -7.07
CA TYR A 188 9.84 -11.30 -6.26
C TYR A 188 9.47 -12.46 -5.33
N SER A 189 10.40 -13.40 -5.16
CA SER A 189 10.20 -14.54 -4.27
C SER A 189 9.88 -14.08 -2.85
N SER A 190 9.04 -14.83 -2.14
CA SER A 190 8.83 -14.66 -0.69
C SER A 190 10.11 -14.96 0.11
N THR A 191 11.05 -15.72 -0.49
CA THR A 191 12.35 -16.09 0.09
C THR A 191 13.53 -15.22 -0.37
N ALA A 192 13.32 -14.28 -1.31
CA ALA A 192 14.41 -13.51 -1.89
C ALA A 192 14.99 -12.48 -0.91
N THR A 193 16.32 -12.30 -0.99
CA THR A 193 17.12 -11.32 -0.26
C THR A 193 16.72 -9.88 -0.57
N ARG A 194 16.89 -9.02 0.44
CA ARG A 194 16.64 -7.57 0.38
C ARG A 194 17.30 -6.89 -0.83
N SER A 195 16.54 -6.03 -1.49
CA SER A 195 17.01 -5.07 -2.51
C SER A 195 17.10 -3.67 -1.91
N ASP A 196 17.91 -2.78 -2.50
CA ASP A 196 17.75 -1.34 -2.22
C ASP A 196 16.44 -0.88 -2.86
N LEU A 197 15.64 -0.09 -2.14
CA LEU A 197 14.38 0.44 -2.61
C LEU A 197 14.52 1.23 -3.92
N ARG A 198 15.68 1.89 -4.13
CA ARG A 198 15.99 2.63 -5.35
C ARG A 198 16.14 1.74 -6.59
N ASP A 199 16.43 0.46 -6.40
CA ASP A 199 16.61 -0.50 -7.49
C ASP A 199 15.27 -1.13 -7.92
N VAL A 200 14.25 -1.05 -7.06
CA VAL A 200 12.94 -1.69 -7.28
C VAL A 200 11.80 -0.68 -7.39
N LEU A 201 12.08 0.61 -7.21
CA LEU A 201 11.11 1.69 -7.28
C LEU A 201 11.74 2.95 -7.85
N ASP A 202 11.20 3.43 -8.97
CA ASP A 202 11.72 4.61 -9.66
C ASP A 202 11.43 5.91 -8.92
N ARG A 203 10.27 5.99 -8.25
CA ARG A 203 9.69 7.22 -7.70
C ARG A 203 8.95 6.92 -6.42
N LEU A 204 9.05 7.83 -5.46
CA LEU A 204 8.27 7.75 -4.23
C LEU A 204 7.86 9.17 -3.82
N PRO A 205 6.90 9.76 -4.55
CA PRO A 205 6.49 11.13 -4.30
C PRO A 205 5.82 11.24 -2.93
N THR A 206 5.88 12.44 -2.38
CA THR A 206 5.11 12.80 -1.20
C THR A 206 3.72 13.27 -1.65
N THR A 207 2.67 12.74 -1.03
CA THR A 207 1.28 13.03 -1.38
C THR A 207 0.43 13.25 -0.12
N VAL A 208 -0.77 13.80 -0.34
CA VAL A 208 -1.83 13.93 0.65
C VAL A 208 -3.07 13.27 0.07
N HIS A 209 -3.77 12.41 0.82
CA HIS A 209 -5.00 11.80 0.32
C HIS A 209 -6.05 12.88 -0.07
N PRO A 210 -6.83 12.72 -1.16
CA PRO A 210 -7.77 13.73 -1.64
C PRO A 210 -8.69 14.33 -0.56
N ILE A 211 -9.22 13.48 0.33
CA ILE A 211 -10.08 13.91 1.47
C ILE A 211 -9.38 14.94 2.35
N GLN A 212 -8.06 14.86 2.50
CA GLN A 212 -7.28 15.75 3.36
C GLN A 212 -6.68 16.95 2.64
N ARG A 213 -6.82 17.04 1.31
CA ARG A 213 -6.40 18.23 0.53
C ARG A 213 -7.44 19.32 0.63
N ASN A 214 -8.62 19.04 0.10
CA ASN A 214 -9.77 19.93 0.10
C ASN A 214 -11.03 19.12 -0.20
N ARG A 215 -11.62 18.51 0.83
CA ARG A 215 -12.80 17.64 0.71
C ARG A 215 -13.95 18.26 -0.09
N GLN A 216 -14.11 19.59 -0.05
CA GLN A 216 -15.21 20.29 -0.74
C GLN A 216 -15.09 20.28 -2.27
N GLN A 217 -13.92 19.95 -2.82
CA GLN A 217 -13.71 19.85 -4.26
C GLN A 217 -13.95 18.45 -4.82
N TRP A 218 -14.12 17.45 -3.95
CA TRP A 218 -14.19 16.04 -4.33
C TRP A 218 -15.55 15.45 -4.03
N ILE A 219 -16.10 14.72 -4.99
CA ILE A 219 -17.25 13.85 -4.80
C ILE A 219 -16.72 12.43 -4.62
N GLU A 220 -17.08 11.80 -3.50
CA GLU A 220 -16.78 10.40 -3.23
C GLU A 220 -17.95 9.52 -3.70
N LEU A 221 -17.65 8.53 -4.53
CA LEU A 221 -18.58 7.57 -5.09
C LEU A 221 -18.22 6.19 -4.52
N SER A 222 -19.14 5.64 -3.73
CA SER A 222 -18.99 4.34 -3.08
C SER A 222 -20.32 3.59 -3.15
N SER A 223 -20.27 2.28 -3.32
CA SER A 223 -21.46 1.43 -3.20
C SER A 223 -21.72 1.09 -1.73
N PRO A 224 -22.85 1.49 -1.13
CA PRO A 224 -23.10 1.29 0.31
C PRO A 224 -23.07 -0.18 0.72
N ASP A 225 -23.43 -1.10 -0.18
CA ASP A 225 -23.49 -2.54 0.11
C ASP A 225 -22.19 -3.30 -0.22
N GLN A 226 -21.22 -2.63 -0.85
CA GLN A 226 -19.99 -3.27 -1.34
C GLN A 226 -18.72 -2.52 -0.91
N THR A 227 -18.86 -1.35 -0.28
CA THR A 227 -17.73 -0.54 0.18
C THR A 227 -17.49 -0.75 1.66
N TYR A 228 -16.37 -1.36 2.00
CA TYR A 228 -15.85 -1.39 3.36
C TYR A 228 -14.95 -0.18 3.54
N LEU A 229 -15.22 0.63 4.55
CA LEU A 229 -14.42 1.80 4.87
C LEU A 229 -14.16 1.83 6.39
N LEU A 230 -12.88 1.89 6.74
CA LEU A 230 -12.42 2.19 8.08
C LEU A 230 -11.51 3.42 8.00
N GLU A 231 -11.90 4.48 8.69
CA GLU A 231 -11.14 5.73 8.75
C GLU A 231 -10.92 6.13 10.21
N GLY A 232 -9.75 6.68 10.52
CA GLY A 232 -9.41 7.11 11.87
C GLY A 232 -8.20 8.03 11.90
N LEU A 233 -7.90 8.55 13.09
CA LEU A 233 -6.67 9.29 13.34
C LEU A 233 -5.71 8.38 14.09
N ILE A 234 -4.45 8.34 13.64
CA ILE A 234 -3.38 7.69 14.39
C ILE A 234 -2.81 8.74 15.34
N HIS A 235 -2.95 8.50 16.64
CA HIS A 235 -2.29 9.29 17.67
C HIS A 235 -0.87 8.73 17.89
N GLU A 236 0.14 9.58 17.75
CA GLU A 236 1.54 9.27 18.12
C GLU A 236 1.70 9.17 19.65
#